data_AF-A0A8T9PYB7-F1
#
_entry.id   AF-A0A8T9PYB7-F1
#
_cell.length_a   1.000
_cell.length_b   1.000
_cell.length_c   1.000
_cell.angle_alpha   90.00
_cell.angle_beta   90.00
_cell.angle_gamma   90.00
#
_symmetry.space_group_name_H-M   'P 1'
#
loop_
_entity.id
_entity.type
_entity.pdbx_description
1 polymer ?
#
loop_
_entity_poly.entity_id
_entity_poly.type
_entity_poly.pdbx_seq_one_letter_code
_entity_poly.pdbx_strand_id
1 'polypeptide(L)'
;MQGRPTVVTYDSTDPEDDLQFGAALGCQGIVQILLEPLDFQNPDNPLELLRRWAAGVEAPAVVATVFSLSGTAANAQVGERLLLTSQGEVEGSLRESFELYSTILTEARAALAAGQPATRHFPLGAATVRVSLEILRPRCA
;
A
#
# COMPACT_ATOMS: atom_id res chain seq x y z
N MET A 1 16.50 10.16 7.97
CA MET A 1 15.34 9.94 7.08
C MET A 1 14.84 11.30 6.60
N GLN A 2 14.69 11.51 5.29
CA GLN A 2 14.48 12.83 4.67
C GLN A 2 12.99 13.29 4.64
N GLY A 3 12.18 12.83 5.60
CA GLY A 3 10.76 13.25 5.71
C GLY A 3 9.89 12.88 4.51
N ARG A 4 10.25 11.84 3.73
CA ARG A 4 9.46 11.33 2.61
C ARG A 4 9.32 9.81 2.68
N PRO A 5 8.19 9.23 2.22
CA PRO A 5 8.03 7.80 2.03
C PRO A 5 9.19 7.18 1.28
N THR A 6 9.74 6.08 1.81
CA THR A 6 10.89 5.38 1.23
C THR A 6 10.69 3.88 1.35
N VAL A 7 10.97 3.14 0.28
CA VAL A 7 11.03 1.68 0.34
C VAL A 7 12.45 1.23 0.63
N VAL A 8 12.62 0.42 1.66
CA VAL A 8 13.84 -0.30 1.96
C VAL A 8 13.65 -1.74 1.49
N THR A 9 14.54 -2.21 0.63
CA THR A 9 14.55 -3.59 0.13
C THR A 9 15.66 -4.34 0.86
N TYR A 10 15.32 -5.45 1.48
CA TYR A 10 16.25 -6.44 2.04
C TYR A 10 16.21 -7.67 1.15
N ASP A 11 17.35 -8.03 0.57
CA ASP A 11 17.47 -9.16 -0.33
C ASP A 11 18.40 -10.22 0.28
N SER A 12 17.83 -11.23 0.93
CA SER A 12 18.58 -12.38 1.46
C SER A 12 19.10 -13.34 0.38
N THR A 13 18.85 -13.04 -0.89
CA THR A 13 19.49 -13.75 -2.02
C THR A 13 20.84 -13.14 -2.39
N ASP A 14 21.14 -11.93 -1.89
CA ASP A 14 22.43 -11.27 -2.06
C ASP A 14 23.35 -11.58 -0.86
N PRO A 15 24.50 -12.26 -1.09
CA PRO A 15 25.41 -12.66 -0.03
C PRO A 15 26.05 -11.49 0.74
N GLU A 16 26.04 -10.26 0.21
CA GLU A 16 26.57 -9.08 0.93
C GLU A 16 25.58 -8.53 1.98
N ASP A 17 24.27 -8.55 1.69
CA ASP A 17 23.21 -8.11 2.61
C ASP A 17 22.91 -9.16 3.70
N ASP A 18 23.03 -10.44 3.37
CA ASP A 18 22.77 -11.57 4.28
C ASP A 18 23.75 -11.62 5.47
N LEU A 19 24.99 -11.16 5.26
CA LEU A 19 26.06 -11.11 6.28
C LEU A 19 25.90 -9.97 7.30
N GLN A 20 25.16 -8.90 6.96
CA GLN A 20 25.11 -7.69 7.78
C GLN A 20 23.97 -7.70 8.81
N PHE A 21 22.89 -8.45 8.56
CA PHE A 21 21.71 -8.45 9.41
C PHE A 21 21.31 -9.81 9.99
N GLY A 22 21.95 -10.92 9.58
CA GLY A 22 22.03 -12.17 10.35
C GLY A 22 20.72 -12.71 10.94
N ALA A 23 19.58 -12.35 10.38
CA ALA A 23 18.30 -12.92 10.75
C ALA A 23 18.13 -14.10 9.81
N ALA A 24 18.35 -15.31 10.32
CA ALA A 24 18.04 -16.57 9.66
C ALA A 24 16.52 -16.69 9.44
N LEU A 25 15.96 -15.81 8.63
CA LEU A 25 14.62 -15.89 8.07
C LEU A 25 14.73 -16.93 6.97
N GLY A 26 14.44 -18.19 7.32
CA GLY A 26 14.41 -19.26 6.34
C GLY A 26 13.55 -18.89 5.12
N CYS A 27 14.08 -19.26 3.95
CA CYS A 27 13.64 -18.96 2.58
C CYS A 27 14.24 -17.68 1.96
N GLN A 28 15.26 -17.88 1.12
CA GLN A 28 15.85 -16.97 0.13
C GLN A 28 14.80 -16.06 -0.53
N GLY A 29 14.63 -14.84 -0.02
CA GLY A 29 13.53 -13.96 -0.42
C GLY A 29 13.86 -12.48 -0.31
N ILE A 30 13.07 -11.68 -1.03
CA ILE A 30 13.13 -10.22 -1.04
C ILE A 30 12.03 -9.69 -0.13
N VAL A 31 12.41 -8.91 0.89
CA VAL A 31 11.49 -8.19 1.77
C VAL A 31 11.53 -6.71 1.41
N GLN A 32 10.36 -6.10 1.21
CA GLN A 32 10.26 -4.66 0.93
C GLN A 32 9.45 -3.98 2.03
N ILE A 33 10.07 -2.99 2.67
CA ILE A 33 9.50 -2.27 3.80
C ILE A 33 9.27 -0.82 3.36
N LEU A 34 8.01 -0.40 3.31
CA LEU A 34 7.64 1.00 3.10
C LEU A 34 7.72 1.74 4.45
N LEU A 35 8.69 2.65 4.58
CA LEU A 35 8.86 3.52 5.73
C LEU A 35 8.32 4.92 5.39
N GLU A 36 7.33 5.37 6.16
CA GLU A 36 6.65 6.64 5.92
C GLU A 36 6.67 7.52 7.17
N PRO A 37 6.99 8.83 7.03
CA PRO A 37 6.80 9.77 8.13
C PRO A 37 5.31 9.97 8.39
N LEU A 38 4.94 10.00 9.66
CA LEU A 38 3.57 10.28 10.06
C LEU A 38 3.40 11.77 10.35
N ASP A 39 2.62 12.45 9.50
CA ASP A 39 2.17 13.82 9.74
C ASP A 39 0.82 13.83 10.47
N PHE A 40 0.85 14.13 11.77
CA PHE A 40 -0.34 14.20 12.62
C PHE A 40 -1.28 15.35 12.27
N GLN A 41 -0.85 16.35 11.50
CA GLN A 41 -1.70 17.45 11.05
C GLN A 41 -2.47 17.11 9.77
N ASN A 42 -2.08 16.05 9.06
CA ASN A 42 -2.79 15.60 7.87
C ASN A 42 -3.97 14.68 8.27
N PRO A 43 -5.23 15.05 8.01
CA PRO A 43 -6.39 14.19 8.32
C PRO A 43 -6.45 12.91 7.47
N ASP A 44 -5.72 12.87 6.35
CA ASP A 44 -5.61 11.71 5.46
C ASP A 44 -4.32 10.91 5.70
N ASN A 45 -3.67 11.11 6.85
CA ASN A 45 -2.53 10.30 7.23
C ASN A 45 -2.92 8.81 7.41
N PRO A 46 -1.95 7.88 7.31
CA PRO A 46 -2.17 6.45 7.46
C PRO A 46 -3.08 6.04 8.62
N LEU A 47 -2.82 6.60 9.80
CA LEU A 47 -3.48 6.19 11.02
C LEU A 47 -4.89 6.74 11.10
N GLU A 48 -5.13 7.96 10.63
CA GLU A 48 -6.45 8.57 10.63
C GLU A 48 -7.40 7.86 9.65
N LEU A 49 -6.88 7.38 8.52
CA LEU A 49 -7.66 6.57 7.58
C LEU A 49 -8.08 5.23 8.23
N LEU A 50 -7.14 4.55 8.88
CA LEU A 50 -7.42 3.30 9.60
C LEU A 50 -8.33 3.53 10.82
N ARG A 51 -8.18 4.65 11.52
CA ARG A 51 -9.02 5.03 12.67
C ARG A 51 -10.45 5.28 12.25
N ARG A 52 -10.66 6.02 11.15
CA ARG A 52 -11.98 6.26 10.56
C ARG A 52 -12.66 4.94 10.19
N TRP A 53 -11.95 4.06 9.49
CA TRP A 53 -12.47 2.73 9.20
C TRP A 53 -12.77 1.95 10.50
N ALA A 54 -11.88 1.93 11.49
CA ALA A 54 -12.12 1.18 12.72
C ALA A 54 -13.30 1.73 13.56
N ALA A 55 -13.65 3.01 13.40
CA ALA A 55 -14.72 3.68 14.13
C ALA A 55 -16.11 3.32 13.56
N GLY A 56 -16.61 2.14 13.95
CA GLY A 56 -17.99 1.71 13.66
C GLY A 56 -18.11 0.55 12.67
N VAL A 57 -17.06 -0.24 12.49
CA VAL A 57 -17.02 -1.27 11.44
C VAL A 57 -17.39 -2.69 11.91
N GLU A 58 -18.33 -3.28 11.18
CA GLU A 58 -18.70 -4.70 11.21
C GLU A 58 -18.34 -5.46 9.91
N ALA A 59 -17.82 -4.76 8.89
CA ALA A 59 -17.55 -5.33 7.57
C ALA A 59 -16.10 -5.11 7.08
N PRO A 60 -15.54 -6.01 6.26
CA PRO A 60 -14.20 -5.83 5.70
C PRO A 60 -14.06 -4.56 4.83
N ALA A 61 -12.83 -4.10 4.68
CA ALA A 61 -12.44 -3.08 3.70
C ALA A 61 -11.10 -3.44 3.06
N VAL A 62 -10.72 -2.69 2.04
CA VAL A 62 -9.40 -2.84 1.40
C VAL A 62 -8.68 -1.50 1.39
N VAL A 63 -7.38 -1.52 1.70
CA VAL A 63 -6.49 -0.38 1.49
C VAL A 63 -5.57 -0.72 0.33
N ALA A 64 -5.59 0.12 -0.70
CA ALA A 64 -4.61 0.06 -1.79
C ALA A 64 -3.53 1.11 -1.54
N THR A 65 -2.28 0.69 -1.39
CA THR A 65 -1.13 1.56 -1.12
C THR A 65 -0.14 1.51 -2.28
N VAL A 66 0.14 2.66 -2.89
CA VAL A 66 1.20 2.78 -3.90
C VAL A 66 2.55 2.73 -3.19
N PHE A 67 3.28 1.63 -3.28
CA PHE A 67 4.57 1.48 -2.60
C PHE A 67 5.77 1.58 -3.54
N SER A 68 5.58 1.46 -4.86
CA SER A 68 6.68 1.65 -5.82
C SER A 68 6.19 2.40 -7.05
N LEU A 69 6.96 3.39 -7.46
CA LEU A 69 6.78 4.15 -8.69
C LEU A 69 8.12 4.22 -9.41
N SER A 70 8.25 3.52 -10.52
CA SER A 70 9.47 3.57 -11.34
C SER A 70 9.32 4.62 -12.43
N GLY A 71 10.11 5.69 -12.44
CA GLY A 71 10.04 6.76 -13.44
C GLY A 71 9.18 7.97 -13.02
N THR A 72 9.04 8.96 -13.90
CA THR A 72 8.27 10.19 -13.63
C THR A 72 6.78 9.96 -13.85
N ALA A 73 6.15 9.17 -12.98
CA ALA A 73 4.69 9.10 -12.90
C ALA A 73 4.19 10.43 -12.32
N ALA A 74 3.69 11.32 -13.18
CA ALA A 74 3.61 12.75 -12.89
C ALA A 74 2.67 13.14 -11.73
N ASN A 75 1.73 12.28 -11.33
CA ASN A 75 0.60 12.68 -10.48
C ASN A 75 0.33 11.76 -9.28
N ALA A 76 1.22 10.82 -8.97
CA ALA A 76 1.12 10.00 -7.77
C ALA A 76 2.44 9.97 -6.99
N GLN A 77 2.35 9.75 -5.68
CA GLN A 77 3.51 9.60 -4.80
C GLN A 77 3.51 8.24 -4.10
N VAL A 78 4.71 7.72 -3.84
CA VAL A 78 4.86 6.55 -2.96
C VAL A 78 4.25 6.90 -1.60
N GLY A 79 3.42 6.01 -1.06
CA GLY A 79 2.68 6.20 0.18
C GLY A 79 1.24 6.67 0.01
N GLU A 80 0.87 7.14 -1.19
CA GLU A 80 -0.52 7.45 -1.48
C GLU A 80 -1.39 6.21 -1.46
N ARG A 81 -2.60 6.37 -0.93
CA ARG A 81 -3.50 5.26 -0.67
C ARG A 81 -4.95 5.60 -0.94
N LEU A 82 -5.72 4.56 -1.24
CA LEU A 82 -7.17 4.60 -1.19
C LEU A 82 -7.69 3.50 -0.26
N LEU A 83 -8.64 3.84 0.58
CA LEU A 83 -9.46 2.92 1.36
C LEU A 83 -10.78 2.75 0.61
N LEU A 84 -11.17 1.51 0.35
CA LEU A 84 -12.49 1.15 -0.18
C LEU A 84 -13.24 0.34 0.86
N THR A 85 -14.38 0.86 1.32
CA THR A 85 -15.25 0.18 2.28
C THR A 85 -16.19 -0.80 1.59
N SER A 86 -16.77 -1.74 2.35
CA SER A 86 -17.81 -2.66 1.84
C SER A 86 -19.06 -1.94 1.31
N GLN A 87 -19.33 -0.70 1.75
CA GLN A 87 -20.42 0.13 1.25
C GLN A 87 -20.09 0.84 -0.08
N GLY A 88 -18.84 0.69 -0.55
CA GLY A 88 -18.37 1.33 -1.78
C GLY A 88 -17.86 2.76 -1.59
N GLU A 89 -17.77 3.24 -0.35
CA GLU A 89 -17.15 4.53 -0.05
C GLU A 89 -15.64 4.46 -0.27
N VAL A 90 -15.09 5.54 -0.83
CA VAL A 90 -13.67 5.66 -1.14
C VAL A 90 -13.10 6.87 -0.43
N GLU A 91 -12.00 6.67 0.30
CA GLU A 91 -11.30 7.71 1.06
C GLU A 91 -9.78 7.58 0.88
N GLY A 92 -9.02 8.63 1.16
CA GLY A 92 -7.55 8.59 1.19
C GLY A 92 -6.88 9.65 0.33
N SER A 93 -5.57 9.51 0.19
CA SER A 93 -4.71 10.50 -0.46
C SER A 93 -4.57 10.31 -1.97
N LEU A 94 -4.77 9.09 -2.49
CA LEU A 94 -4.67 8.81 -3.92
C LEU A 94 -5.80 9.51 -4.69
N ARG A 95 -5.46 10.43 -5.59
CA ARG A 95 -6.42 11.30 -6.28
C ARG A 95 -7.06 10.62 -7.48
N GLU A 96 -8.32 10.94 -7.76
CA GLU A 96 -9.05 10.51 -8.96
C GLU A 96 -8.40 10.96 -10.28
N SER A 97 -7.63 12.05 -10.24
CA SER A 97 -6.86 12.55 -11.38
C SER A 97 -5.67 11.67 -11.74
N PHE A 98 -5.33 10.66 -10.94
CA PHE A 98 -4.28 9.70 -11.25
C PHE A 98 -4.75 8.72 -12.33
N GLU A 99 -3.94 8.51 -13.35
CA GLU A 99 -4.29 7.74 -14.55
C GLU A 99 -4.73 6.29 -14.23
N LEU A 100 -4.13 5.66 -13.22
CA LEU A 100 -4.46 4.30 -12.82
C LEU A 100 -5.57 4.21 -11.76
N TYR A 101 -6.14 5.33 -11.33
CA TYR A 101 -7.10 5.36 -10.21
C TYR A 101 -8.26 4.38 -10.41
N SER A 102 -8.90 4.41 -11.57
CA SER A 102 -10.05 3.54 -11.87
C SER A 102 -9.67 2.05 -11.92
N THR A 103 -8.50 1.73 -12.46
CA THR A 103 -7.96 0.37 -12.50
C THR A 103 -7.63 -0.14 -11.10
N ILE A 104 -6.96 0.67 -10.28
CA ILE A 104 -6.65 0.33 -8.89
C ILE A 104 -7.94 0.14 -8.09
N LEU A 105 -8.94 1.01 -8.26
CA LEU A 105 -10.24 0.88 -7.60
C LEU A 105 -10.97 -0.42 -8.00
N THR A 106 -10.84 -0.82 -9.27
CA THR A 106 -11.42 -2.08 -9.78
C THR A 106 -10.74 -3.29 -9.16
N GLU A 107 -9.41 -3.31 -9.12
CA GLU A 107 -8.64 -4.38 -8.47
C GLU A 107 -8.87 -4.41 -6.95
N ALA A 108 -8.98 -3.25 -6.30
CA ALA A 108 -9.34 -3.15 -4.89
C ALA A 108 -10.71 -3.79 -4.63
N ARG A 109 -11.72 -3.49 -5.47
CA ARG A 109 -13.05 -4.11 -5.37
C ARG A 109 -12.99 -5.62 -5.56
N ALA A 110 -12.19 -6.11 -6.50
CA ALA A 110 -11.99 -7.54 -6.72
C ALA A 110 -11.30 -8.22 -5.52
N ALA A 111 -10.26 -7.60 -4.96
CA ALA A 111 -9.54 -8.09 -3.78
C ALA A 111 -10.45 -8.13 -2.54
N LEU A 112 -11.27 -7.09 -2.36
CA LEU A 112 -12.27 -7.03 -1.28
C LEU A 112 -13.31 -8.15 -1.42
N ALA A 113 -13.85 -8.35 -2.62
CA ALA A 113 -14.82 -9.42 -2.90
C ALA A 113 -14.22 -10.82 -2.70
N ALA A 114 -12.94 -11.01 -3.06
CA ALA A 114 -12.22 -12.25 -2.82
C ALA A 114 -11.81 -12.44 -1.36
N GLY A 115 -11.76 -11.37 -0.56
CA GLY A 115 -11.24 -11.37 0.79
C GLY A 115 -9.75 -11.72 0.87
N GLN A 116 -8.99 -11.48 -0.20
CA GLN A 116 -7.57 -11.84 -0.31
C GLN A 116 -6.69 -10.62 -0.59
N PRO A 117 -5.60 -10.44 0.16
CA PRO A 117 -4.63 -9.40 -0.14
C PRO A 117 -3.87 -9.74 -1.42
N ALA A 118 -3.33 -8.72 -2.07
CA ALA A 118 -2.59 -8.90 -3.31
C ALA A 118 -1.58 -7.79 -3.53
N THR A 119 -0.49 -8.10 -4.22
CA THR A 119 0.34 -7.08 -4.86
C THR A 119 -0.03 -7.03 -6.35
N ARG A 120 -0.26 -5.83 -6.87
CA ARG A 120 -0.55 -5.59 -8.28
C ARG A 120 0.49 -4.68 -8.90
N HIS A 121 0.84 -4.98 -10.15
CA HIS A 121 1.78 -4.22 -10.94
C HIS A 121 1.03 -3.67 -12.15
N PHE A 122 0.98 -2.35 -12.27
CA PHE A 122 0.29 -1.65 -13.33
C PHE A 122 1.30 -0.97 -14.25
N PRO A 123 1.25 -1.21 -15.57
CA PRO A 123 2.05 -0.44 -16.52
C PRO A 123 1.54 1.01 -16.60
N LEU A 124 2.45 1.96 -16.67
CA LEU A 124 2.14 3.39 -16.85
C LEU A 124 3.13 3.99 -17.85
N GLY A 125 2.83 3.92 -19.15
CA GLY A 125 3.82 4.22 -20.19
C GLY A 125 5.04 3.27 -20.08
N ALA A 126 6.24 3.84 -19.89
CA ALA A 126 7.46 3.07 -19.65
C ALA A 126 7.70 2.74 -18.15
N ALA A 127 6.83 3.23 -17.26
CA ALA A 127 6.90 3.02 -15.82
C ALA A 127 6.12 1.77 -15.38
N THR A 128 6.39 1.32 -14.16
CA THR A 128 5.54 0.36 -13.45
C THR A 128 5.20 0.92 -12.08
N VAL A 129 3.91 0.86 -11.75
CA VAL A 129 3.36 1.23 -10.45
C VAL A 129 3.02 -0.04 -9.70
N ARG A 130 3.57 -0.21 -8.49
CA ARG A 130 3.28 -1.37 -7.64
C ARG A 130 2.41 -0.94 -6.48
N VAL A 131 1.31 -1.66 -6.30
CA VAL A 131 0.28 -1.36 -5.31
C VAL A 131 0.06 -2.58 -4.43
N SER A 132 0.10 -2.38 -3.12
CA SER A 132 -0.28 -3.37 -2.12
C SER A 132 -1.78 -3.23 -1.86
N LEU A 133 -2.53 -4.33 -1.94
CA LEU A 133 -3.94 -4.42 -1.60
C LEU A 133 -4.05 -5.20 -0.30
N GLU A 134 -4.38 -4.52 0.78
CA GLU A 134 -4.46 -5.07 2.14
C GLU A 134 -5.91 -5.17 2.59
N ILE A 135 -6.32 -6.35 3.08
CA ILE A 135 -7.69 -6.56 3.57
C ILE A 135 -7.77 -6.22 5.04
N LEU A 136 -8.49 -5.15 5.35
CA LEU A 136 -8.86 -4.80 6.71
C LEU A 136 -10.07 -5.64 7.12
N ARG A 137 -9.97 -6.31 8.27
CA ARG A 137 -11.06 -7.13 8.82
C ARG A 137 -11.47 -6.60 10.19
N PRO A 138 -12.77 -6.46 10.47
CA PRO A 138 -13.23 -6.14 11.82
C PRO A 138 -12.67 -7.16 12.81
N ARG A 139 -12.49 -6.75 14.06
CA ARG A 139 -12.14 -7.69 15.13
C ARG A 139 -13.27 -8.71 15.21
N CYS A 140 -12.98 -9.99 15.03
CA CYS A 140 -13.93 -11.03 15.38
C CYS A 140 -14.23 -10.90 16.87
N ALA A 141 -15.51 -10.78 17.23
CA ALA A 141 -15.98 -10.93 18.60
C ALA A 141 -15.87 -12.39 19.05
#